data_AF-A0A3N5VE95-F1
#
_entry.id   AF-A0A3N5VE95-F1
#
_cell.length_a   1.000
_cell.length_b   1.000
_cell.length_c   1.000
_cell.angle_alpha   90.00
_cell.angle_beta   90.00
_cell.angle_gamma   90.00
#
_symmetry.space_group_name_H-M   'P 1'
#
loop_
_entity.id
_entity.type
_entity.pdbx_description
1 polymer ?
#
loop_
_entity_poly.entity_id
_entity_poly.type
_entity_poly.pdbx_seq_one_letter_code
_entity_poly.pdbx_strand_id
1 'polypeptide(L)'
;MRRAAIRLVVCLSILSCVSSIQAQLPAGWTSIDVGGPAAAGSAQYQAATDSWTIKGDGTGIMGTSDQFRYVYKELTGNGELVARVASIDPPVTDYSMAGVMIRVVPNMAGSPFIFMGVSVNSDTRDHGVMLFYRTTVSGVALVESTGTMTAPYWVKVTRTGDTFAGSVSPDGKTWTEMGSDTAAGIPAKVYIGYAVTSNVGGKLVTAVFDKGPATASEPVPADKAI
;
A
#
# COMPACT_ATOMS: atom_id res chain seq x y z
N MET A 1 -5.61 43.47 -66.22
CA MET A 1 -5.06 43.18 -64.88
C MET A 1 -6.19 42.65 -64.00
N ARG A 2 -6.30 41.31 -63.86
CA ARG A 2 -7.34 40.65 -63.02
C ARG A 2 -6.70 40.32 -61.67
N ARG A 3 -7.22 40.88 -60.57
CA ARG A 3 -6.76 40.58 -59.21
C ARG A 3 -7.53 39.38 -58.68
N ALA A 4 -6.83 38.28 -58.40
CA ALA A 4 -7.38 37.08 -57.80
C ALA A 4 -7.52 37.27 -56.28
N ALA A 5 -8.71 37.01 -55.74
CA ALA A 5 -8.97 37.03 -54.30
C ALA A 5 -8.69 35.63 -53.72
N ILE A 6 -7.65 35.53 -52.89
CA ILE A 6 -7.34 34.34 -52.11
C ILE A 6 -8.29 34.29 -50.91
N ARG A 7 -9.20 33.31 -50.88
CA ARG A 7 -10.05 33.05 -49.71
C ARG A 7 -9.26 32.14 -48.75
N LEU A 8 -8.86 32.69 -47.62
CA LEU A 8 -8.25 31.98 -46.51
C LEU A 8 -9.33 31.16 -45.79
N VAL A 9 -9.27 29.84 -45.89
CA VAL A 9 -10.10 28.92 -45.10
C VAL A 9 -9.40 28.69 -43.77
N VAL A 10 -9.96 29.24 -42.69
CA VAL A 10 -9.50 28.97 -41.32
C VAL A 10 -10.20 27.71 -40.83
N CYS A 11 -9.45 26.61 -40.73
CA CYS A 11 -9.92 25.36 -40.14
C CYS A 11 -9.88 25.50 -38.62
N LEU A 12 -11.04 25.65 -37.98
CA LEU A 12 -11.16 25.75 -36.53
C LEU A 12 -11.14 24.33 -35.94
N SER A 13 -9.97 23.84 -35.55
CA SER A 13 -9.85 22.57 -34.84
C SER A 13 -10.36 22.71 -33.40
N ILE A 14 -11.43 21.98 -33.09
CA ILE A 14 -11.90 21.82 -31.72
C ILE A 14 -10.88 20.92 -31.01
N LEU A 15 -9.97 21.52 -30.26
CA LEU A 15 -9.07 20.81 -29.37
C LEU A 15 -9.90 20.31 -28.18
N SER A 16 -10.43 19.09 -28.28
CA SER A 16 -11.01 18.39 -27.15
C SER A 16 -9.88 18.10 -26.16
N CYS A 17 -9.74 18.98 -25.16
CA CYS A 17 -8.97 18.69 -23.96
C CYS A 17 -9.66 17.53 -23.26
N VAL A 18 -9.18 16.31 -23.51
CA VAL A 18 -9.50 15.17 -22.66
C VAL A 18 -8.73 15.43 -21.38
N SER A 19 -9.33 16.16 -20.44
CA SER A 19 -8.84 16.19 -19.07
C SER A 19 -8.88 14.75 -18.59
N SER A 20 -7.72 14.09 -18.53
CA SER A 20 -7.60 12.88 -17.74
C SER A 20 -8.09 13.27 -16.35
N ILE A 21 -9.18 12.65 -15.88
CA ILE A 21 -9.47 12.64 -14.46
C ILE A 21 -8.26 11.96 -13.84
N GLN A 22 -7.32 12.76 -13.34
CA GLN A 22 -6.35 12.27 -12.39
C GLN A 22 -7.20 11.84 -11.21
N ALA A 23 -7.38 10.54 -11.02
CA ALA A 23 -8.13 9.99 -9.90
C ALA A 23 -7.49 10.54 -8.62
N GLN A 24 -8.17 11.52 -8.01
CA GLN A 24 -7.72 12.15 -6.78
C GLN A 24 -7.83 11.10 -5.68
N LEU A 25 -6.79 10.99 -4.84
CA LEU A 25 -6.86 10.13 -3.67
C LEU A 25 -8.04 10.58 -2.79
N PRO A 26 -8.70 9.66 -2.06
CA PRO A 26 -9.74 10.05 -1.12
C PRO A 26 -9.22 11.09 -0.13
N ALA A 27 -10.12 11.93 0.38
CA ALA A 27 -9.73 12.99 1.32
C ALA A 27 -8.94 12.44 2.53
N GLY A 28 -7.86 13.13 2.89
CA GLY A 28 -6.98 12.74 4.00
C GLY A 28 -5.93 11.68 3.65
N TRP A 29 -5.97 11.10 2.45
CA TRP A 29 -4.91 10.21 1.98
C TRP A 29 -3.79 10.97 1.28
N THR A 30 -2.57 10.55 1.55
CA THR A 30 -1.32 11.05 0.98
C THR A 30 -0.56 9.89 0.35
N SER A 31 0.17 10.14 -0.74
CA SER A 31 1.01 9.13 -1.38
C SER A 31 2.43 9.63 -1.56
N ILE A 32 3.41 8.86 -1.08
CA ILE A 32 4.84 9.21 -1.13
C ILE A 32 5.68 7.99 -1.43
N ASP A 33 6.87 8.22 -1.99
CA ASP A 33 7.94 7.23 -2.01
C ASP A 33 8.79 7.38 -0.74
N VAL A 34 8.93 6.29 0.02
CA VAL A 34 9.73 6.25 1.26
C VAL A 34 11.14 5.78 0.91
N GLY A 35 12.16 6.45 1.45
CA GLY A 35 13.57 6.04 1.32
C GLY A 35 14.24 6.32 -0.02
N GLY A 36 13.58 7.06 -0.91
CA GLY A 36 14.11 7.44 -2.23
C GLY A 36 14.35 6.27 -3.19
N PRO A 37 13.32 5.46 -3.54
CA PRO A 37 13.38 4.54 -4.67
C PRO A 37 13.76 5.27 -5.97
N ALA A 38 14.35 4.54 -6.93
CA ALA A 38 14.89 5.13 -8.15
C ALA A 38 13.79 5.51 -9.16
N ALA A 39 12.70 4.75 -9.20
CA ALA A 39 11.52 5.04 -10.00
C ALA A 39 10.39 5.59 -9.12
N ALA A 40 9.76 6.68 -9.57
CA ALA A 40 8.63 7.27 -8.85
C ALA A 40 7.41 6.34 -8.90
N GLY A 41 6.82 6.08 -7.73
CA GLY A 41 5.57 5.34 -7.64
C GLY A 41 4.35 6.18 -7.99
N SER A 42 3.18 5.56 -8.00
CA SER A 42 1.89 6.24 -8.18
C SER A 42 0.79 5.56 -7.38
N ALA A 43 -0.30 6.28 -7.10
CA ALA A 43 -1.49 5.70 -6.49
C ALA A 43 -2.75 6.28 -7.13
N GLN A 44 -3.73 5.43 -7.34
CA GLN A 44 -5.06 5.80 -7.84
C GLN A 44 -6.12 5.03 -7.05
N TYR A 45 -7.24 5.68 -6.79
CA TYR A 45 -8.41 5.07 -6.15
C TYR A 45 -9.62 5.22 -7.08
N GLN A 46 -10.37 4.13 -7.24
CA GLN A 46 -11.59 4.09 -8.04
C GLN A 46 -12.80 3.88 -7.15
N ALA A 47 -13.52 4.98 -6.86
CA ALA A 47 -14.65 4.98 -5.94
C ALA A 47 -15.81 4.07 -6.36
N ALA A 48 -16.02 3.89 -7.67
CA ALA A 48 -17.10 3.05 -8.19
C ALA A 48 -16.92 1.55 -7.87
N THR A 49 -15.67 1.12 -7.64
CA THR A 49 -15.33 -0.29 -7.41
C THR A 49 -14.66 -0.53 -6.05
N ASP A 50 -14.42 0.52 -5.26
CA ASP A 50 -13.66 0.50 -4.01
C ASP A 50 -12.28 -0.16 -4.20
N SER A 51 -11.58 0.26 -5.27
CA SER A 51 -10.33 -0.36 -5.68
C SER A 51 -9.17 0.62 -5.72
N TRP A 52 -8.00 0.15 -5.31
CA TRP A 52 -6.74 0.89 -5.38
C TRP A 52 -5.83 0.28 -6.43
N THR A 53 -5.16 1.12 -7.20
CA THR A 53 -4.04 0.72 -8.07
C THR A 53 -2.82 1.50 -7.65
N ILE A 54 -1.82 0.79 -7.12
CA ILE A 54 -0.62 1.39 -6.52
C ILE A 54 0.61 0.82 -7.22
N LYS A 55 1.46 1.71 -7.72
CA LYS A 55 2.76 1.37 -8.29
C LYS A 55 3.86 1.67 -7.29
N GLY A 56 4.69 0.69 -6.99
CA GLY A 56 5.80 0.85 -6.06
C GLY A 56 7.12 0.31 -6.61
N ASP A 57 8.19 1.05 -6.33
CA ASP A 57 9.59 0.66 -6.50
C ASP A 57 10.25 0.61 -5.11
N GLY A 58 11.38 -0.07 -5.02
CA GLY A 58 12.31 0.04 -3.92
C GLY A 58 12.97 -1.28 -3.57
N THR A 59 13.96 -1.21 -2.69
CA THR A 59 14.76 -2.34 -2.20
C THR A 59 14.12 -3.07 -1.01
N GLY A 60 12.82 -2.89 -0.77
CA GLY A 60 12.07 -3.64 0.24
C GLY A 60 11.75 -2.88 1.53
N ILE A 61 10.99 -3.55 2.40
CA ILE A 61 10.54 -3.09 3.72
C ILE A 61 11.29 -3.94 4.76
N MET A 62 12.59 -3.73 4.89
CA MET A 62 13.47 -4.65 5.60
C MET A 62 14.72 -3.95 6.16
N GLY A 63 15.54 -4.68 6.92
CA GLY A 63 16.78 -4.16 7.47
C GLY A 63 16.56 -2.90 8.32
N THR A 64 17.46 -1.93 8.22
CA THR A 64 17.41 -0.67 9.00
C THR A 64 16.83 0.52 8.23
N SER A 65 16.55 0.36 6.93
CA SER A 65 16.07 1.44 6.06
C SER A 65 15.21 0.87 4.94
N ASP A 66 13.98 1.38 4.82
CA ASP A 66 12.99 0.91 3.86
C ASP A 66 13.02 1.71 2.54
N GLN A 67 12.69 1.05 1.43
CA GLN A 67 12.35 1.68 0.16
C GLN A 67 11.08 1.07 -0.45
N PHE A 68 10.01 1.87 -0.53
CA PHE A 68 8.70 1.42 -1.00
C PHE A 68 7.75 2.61 -1.30
N ARG A 69 6.61 2.32 -1.93
CA ARG A 69 5.49 3.26 -2.08
C ARG A 69 4.56 3.17 -0.88
N TYR A 70 4.29 4.29 -0.21
CA TYR A 70 3.32 4.37 0.88
C TYR A 70 2.15 5.27 0.51
N VAL A 71 0.92 4.75 0.67
CA VAL A 71 -0.34 5.49 0.49
C VAL A 71 -1.08 5.43 1.79
N TYR A 72 -1.19 6.55 2.50
CA TYR A 72 -1.54 6.54 3.91
C TYR A 72 -2.42 7.71 4.33
N LYS A 73 -3.03 7.56 5.50
CA LYS A 73 -3.67 8.64 6.23
C LYS A 73 -3.27 8.59 7.70
N GLU A 74 -3.59 9.66 8.42
CA GLU A 74 -3.40 9.72 9.86
C GLU A 74 -4.35 8.76 10.59
N LEU A 75 -3.83 8.09 11.62
CA LEU A 75 -4.57 7.28 12.59
C LEU A 75 -4.27 7.81 13.99
N THR A 76 -5.31 8.15 14.75
CA THR A 76 -5.19 8.55 16.16
C THR A 76 -5.89 7.54 17.04
N GLY A 77 -5.18 6.99 18.03
CA GLY A 77 -5.73 5.95 18.91
C GLY A 77 -5.82 4.59 18.21
N ASN A 78 -6.86 3.83 18.54
CA ASN A 78 -7.05 2.48 18.01
C ASN A 78 -7.54 2.54 16.55
N GLY A 79 -7.24 1.50 15.77
CA GLY A 79 -7.78 1.38 14.41
C GLY A 79 -7.33 0.11 13.73
N GLU A 80 -7.95 -0.16 12.58
CA GLU A 80 -7.52 -1.25 11.70
C GLU A 80 -7.58 -0.82 10.23
N LEU A 81 -6.81 -1.53 9.40
CA LEU A 81 -6.94 -1.46 7.96
C LEU A 81 -6.96 -2.86 7.40
N VAL A 82 -8.04 -3.17 6.69
CA VAL A 82 -8.29 -4.46 6.03
C VAL A 82 -8.25 -4.24 4.53
N ALA A 83 -7.52 -5.07 3.81
CA ALA A 83 -7.53 -5.01 2.35
C ALA A 83 -7.36 -6.39 1.73
N ARG A 84 -7.93 -6.57 0.55
CA ARG A 84 -7.64 -7.72 -0.31
C ARG A 84 -6.62 -7.30 -1.37
N VAL A 85 -5.45 -7.92 -1.34
CA VAL A 85 -4.48 -7.82 -2.44
C VAL A 85 -5.01 -8.71 -3.54
N ALA A 86 -5.40 -8.13 -4.67
CA ALA A 86 -5.95 -8.87 -5.81
C ALA A 86 -4.84 -9.38 -6.74
N SER A 87 -3.82 -8.55 -6.98
CA SER A 87 -2.68 -8.90 -7.84
C SER A 87 -1.45 -8.06 -7.53
N ILE A 88 -0.29 -8.59 -7.93
CA ILE A 88 1.02 -7.94 -7.94
C ILE A 88 1.64 -8.24 -9.30
N ASP A 89 1.78 -7.25 -10.17
CA ASP A 89 2.20 -7.42 -11.56
C ASP A 89 3.11 -6.26 -12.06
N PRO A 90 4.23 -6.53 -12.75
CA PRO A 90 4.80 -7.86 -12.98
C PRO A 90 5.34 -8.50 -11.69
N PRO A 91 5.43 -9.84 -11.60
CA PRO A 91 6.05 -10.53 -10.47
C PRO A 91 7.59 -10.40 -10.54
N VAL A 92 8.13 -9.23 -10.19
CA VAL A 92 9.54 -8.86 -10.43
C VAL A 92 10.52 -9.82 -9.74
N THR A 93 10.28 -10.16 -8.48
CA THR A 93 11.09 -11.08 -7.67
C THR A 93 10.29 -11.56 -6.47
N ASP A 94 10.74 -12.63 -5.81
CA ASP A 94 10.28 -12.94 -4.45
C ASP A 94 10.49 -11.72 -3.55
N TYR A 95 9.55 -11.49 -2.63
CA TYR A 95 9.47 -10.27 -1.80
C TYR A 95 9.08 -8.99 -2.58
N SER A 96 8.68 -9.09 -3.85
CA SER A 96 7.76 -8.08 -4.41
C SER A 96 6.45 -8.15 -3.64
N MET A 97 6.18 -7.12 -2.83
CA MET A 97 5.14 -7.18 -1.80
C MET A 97 4.11 -6.08 -1.97
N ALA A 98 2.87 -6.42 -1.62
CA ALA A 98 1.77 -5.49 -1.46
C ALA A 98 0.98 -5.82 -0.20
N GLY A 99 0.59 -4.80 0.56
CA GLY A 99 -0.15 -5.02 1.79
C GLY A 99 -0.54 -3.74 2.50
N VAL A 100 -0.81 -3.88 3.80
CA VAL A 100 -1.23 -2.80 4.69
C VAL A 100 -0.21 -2.58 5.80
N MET A 101 -0.07 -1.34 6.26
CA MET A 101 0.99 -0.92 7.18
C MET A 101 0.49 0.15 8.15
N ILE A 102 0.88 0.01 9.42
CA ILE A 102 0.92 1.11 10.39
C ILE A 102 2.38 1.56 10.55
N ARG A 103 2.64 2.86 10.42
CA ARG A 103 3.98 3.47 10.47
C ARG A 103 3.98 4.72 11.35
N VAL A 104 4.99 4.87 12.19
CA VAL A 104 5.06 6.00 13.14
C VAL A 104 5.37 7.31 12.45
N VAL A 105 6.41 7.36 11.61
CA VAL A 105 6.80 8.51 10.81
C VAL A 105 6.74 8.13 9.33
N PRO A 106 5.87 8.74 8.53
CA PRO A 106 5.45 8.16 7.26
C PRO A 106 6.55 8.24 6.21
N ASN A 107 7.41 9.26 6.26
CA ASN A 107 8.45 9.55 5.28
C ASN A 107 9.88 9.18 5.73
N MET A 108 10.07 8.73 6.97
CA MET A 108 11.40 8.35 7.48
C MET A 108 11.69 6.89 7.12
N ALA A 109 12.77 6.62 6.39
CA ALA A 109 13.11 5.27 5.93
C ALA A 109 13.32 4.25 7.06
N GLY A 110 13.86 4.66 8.21
CA GLY A 110 14.05 3.83 9.39
C GLY A 110 12.91 3.88 10.42
N SER A 111 11.73 4.40 10.08
CA SER A 111 10.63 4.51 11.04
C SER A 111 10.24 3.14 11.61
N PRO A 112 9.84 3.06 12.89
CA PRO A 112 9.08 1.92 13.39
C PRO A 112 7.79 1.72 12.58
N PHE A 113 7.43 0.45 12.36
CA PHE A 113 6.25 0.05 11.60
C PHE A 113 5.82 -1.38 11.93
N ILE A 114 4.60 -1.73 11.53
CA ILE A 114 4.14 -3.11 11.29
C ILE A 114 3.51 -3.16 9.90
N PHE A 115 3.84 -4.18 9.12
CA PHE A 115 3.36 -4.40 7.76
C PHE A 115 2.90 -5.83 7.60
N MET A 116 1.69 -6.02 7.09
CA MET A 116 1.15 -7.31 6.70
C MET A 116 0.87 -7.29 5.20
N GLY A 117 1.55 -8.14 4.44
CA GLY A 117 1.40 -8.20 2.99
C GLY A 117 1.46 -9.59 2.38
N VAL A 118 1.04 -9.64 1.13
CA VAL A 118 1.29 -10.75 0.21
C VAL A 118 2.59 -10.46 -0.53
N SER A 119 3.37 -11.51 -0.75
CA SER A 119 4.57 -11.46 -1.58
C SER A 119 4.36 -12.29 -2.83
N VAL A 120 5.00 -11.88 -3.93
CA VAL A 120 5.28 -12.78 -5.04
C VAL A 120 6.08 -13.97 -4.48
N ASN A 121 5.69 -15.18 -4.87
CA ASN A 121 6.29 -16.42 -4.42
C ASN A 121 6.50 -17.32 -5.63
N SER A 122 7.71 -17.28 -6.18
CA SER A 122 8.11 -17.97 -7.40
C SER A 122 8.89 -19.26 -7.14
N ASP A 123 9.39 -19.47 -5.90
CA ASP A 123 10.20 -20.64 -5.51
C ASP A 123 9.47 -21.60 -4.55
N THR A 124 8.18 -21.37 -4.28
CA THR A 124 7.30 -22.20 -3.42
C THR A 124 7.74 -22.35 -1.96
N ARG A 125 8.58 -21.44 -1.44
CA ARG A 125 8.96 -21.44 -0.02
C ARG A 125 7.96 -20.65 0.83
N ASP A 126 8.19 -20.62 2.14
CA ASP A 126 7.27 -20.03 3.13
C ASP A 126 7.38 -18.50 3.21
N HIS A 127 7.21 -17.81 2.09
CA HIS A 127 7.16 -16.35 1.96
C HIS A 127 6.01 -15.88 1.08
N GLY A 128 4.88 -16.60 1.07
CA GLY A 128 3.67 -16.16 0.38
C GLY A 128 2.97 -14.97 1.05
N VAL A 129 2.98 -14.95 2.39
CA VAL A 129 2.58 -13.79 3.20
C VAL A 129 3.70 -13.42 4.17
N MET A 130 3.83 -12.12 4.44
CA MET A 130 4.94 -11.54 5.16
C MET A 130 4.46 -10.54 6.22
N LEU A 131 4.72 -10.83 7.48
CA LEU A 131 4.63 -9.86 8.56
C LEU A 131 6.02 -9.30 8.83
N PHE A 132 6.23 -8.03 8.50
CA PHE A 132 7.45 -7.31 8.85
C PHE A 132 7.15 -6.27 9.92
N TYR A 133 8.05 -6.10 10.88
CA TYR A 133 7.91 -5.06 11.89
C TYR A 133 9.25 -4.53 12.37
N ARG A 134 9.24 -3.28 12.81
CA ARG A 134 10.38 -2.58 13.41
C ARG A 134 9.87 -1.78 14.59
N THR A 135 10.44 -1.99 15.78
CA THR A 135 9.99 -1.34 17.03
C THR A 135 10.78 -0.08 17.39
N THR A 136 11.99 0.07 16.85
CA THR A 136 12.88 1.21 17.15
C THR A 136 13.35 1.90 15.87
N VAL A 137 13.62 3.20 15.97
CA VAL A 137 14.11 3.98 14.83
C VAL A 137 15.42 3.39 14.32
N SER A 138 15.46 3.06 13.03
CA SER A 138 16.59 2.43 12.33
C SER A 138 17.05 1.10 12.92
N GLY A 139 16.23 0.44 13.75
CA GLY A 139 16.44 -0.94 14.17
C GLY A 139 16.30 -1.91 13.00
N VAL A 140 16.82 -3.13 13.16
CA VAL A 140 16.65 -4.19 12.15
C VAL A 140 15.18 -4.62 12.16
N ALA A 141 14.55 -4.63 10.98
CA ALA A 141 13.21 -5.17 10.82
C ALA A 141 13.22 -6.69 11.07
N LEU A 142 12.27 -7.13 11.89
CA LEU A 142 11.98 -8.54 12.17
C LEU A 142 10.93 -9.04 11.17
N VAL A 143 10.89 -10.35 10.99
CA VAL A 143 10.04 -11.00 9.99
C VAL A 143 9.42 -12.27 10.53
N GLU A 144 8.15 -12.45 10.23
CA GLU A 144 7.42 -13.70 10.34
C GLU A 144 6.77 -13.98 8.99
N SER A 145 6.90 -15.20 8.49
CA SER A 145 6.39 -15.57 7.17
C SER A 145 5.84 -16.99 7.21
N THR A 146 4.79 -17.23 6.43
CA THR A 146 4.23 -18.57 6.28
C THR A 146 3.71 -18.82 4.87
N GLY A 147 3.74 -20.10 4.50
CA GLY A 147 2.96 -20.65 3.41
C GLY A 147 3.39 -20.26 2.01
N THR A 148 2.83 -20.98 1.05
CA THR A 148 2.98 -20.78 -0.40
C THR A 148 1.86 -19.91 -0.98
N MET A 149 1.17 -19.15 -0.13
CA MET A 149 0.00 -18.36 -0.50
C MET A 149 0.36 -17.26 -1.51
N THR A 150 -0.56 -16.97 -2.43
CA THR A 150 -0.39 -15.92 -3.43
C THR A 150 -1.64 -15.06 -3.52
N ALA A 151 -1.53 -13.91 -4.18
CA ALA A 151 -2.70 -13.10 -4.47
C ALA A 151 -3.69 -13.89 -5.36
N PRO A 152 -5.01 -13.80 -5.12
CA PRO A 152 -5.64 -12.85 -4.21
C PRO A 152 -5.70 -13.31 -2.74
N TYR A 153 -5.41 -12.42 -1.79
CA TYR A 153 -5.47 -12.73 -0.35
C TYR A 153 -5.81 -11.51 0.50
N TRP A 154 -6.45 -11.71 1.66
CA TRP A 154 -6.76 -10.64 2.59
C TRP A 154 -5.67 -10.46 3.63
N VAL A 155 -5.38 -9.20 3.93
CA VAL A 155 -4.42 -8.76 4.94
C VAL A 155 -5.05 -7.71 5.84
N LYS A 156 -4.62 -7.68 7.09
CA LYS A 156 -5.08 -6.75 8.11
C LYS A 156 -3.93 -6.34 9.02
N VAL A 157 -3.92 -5.06 9.38
CA VAL A 157 -3.15 -4.55 10.53
C VAL A 157 -4.11 -3.90 11.52
N THR A 158 -3.87 -4.11 12.81
CA THR A 158 -4.67 -3.52 13.90
C THR A 158 -3.77 -2.82 14.91
N ARG A 159 -4.31 -1.79 15.55
CA ARG A 159 -3.78 -1.16 16.77
C ARG A 159 -4.86 -1.14 17.84
N THR A 160 -4.51 -1.65 19.02
CA THR A 160 -5.32 -1.59 20.23
C THR A 160 -4.44 -1.15 21.39
N GLY A 161 -4.56 0.12 21.80
CA GLY A 161 -3.65 0.75 22.75
C GLY A 161 -2.22 0.79 22.20
N ASP A 162 -1.32 0.09 22.90
CA ASP A 162 0.09 -0.05 22.54
C ASP A 162 0.39 -1.36 21.81
N THR A 163 -0.62 -2.20 21.57
CA THR A 163 -0.49 -3.47 20.87
C THR A 163 -0.81 -3.31 19.39
N PHE A 164 0.04 -3.88 18.55
CA PHE A 164 -0.05 -3.88 17.10
C PHE A 164 -0.01 -5.31 16.59
N ALA A 165 -0.91 -5.67 15.66
CA ALA A 165 -0.96 -7.03 15.13
C ALA A 165 -1.12 -7.05 13.61
N GLY A 166 -0.62 -8.12 13.00
CA GLY A 166 -0.83 -8.46 11.60
C GLY A 166 -1.68 -9.73 11.51
N SER A 167 -2.68 -9.74 10.62
CA SER A 167 -3.51 -10.91 10.38
C SER A 167 -3.78 -11.11 8.89
N VAL A 168 -4.06 -12.35 8.50
CA VAL A 168 -4.39 -12.70 7.12
C VAL A 168 -5.66 -13.53 7.05
N SER A 169 -6.31 -13.56 5.89
CA SER A 169 -7.54 -14.32 5.69
C SER A 169 -7.72 -14.78 4.23
N PRO A 170 -8.22 -16.01 3.99
CA PRO A 170 -8.56 -16.46 2.65
C PRO A 170 -9.87 -15.86 2.13
N ASP A 171 -10.78 -15.46 3.02
CA ASP A 171 -12.17 -15.09 2.68
C ASP A 171 -12.61 -13.70 3.19
N GLY A 172 -11.76 -13.03 3.96
CA GLY A 172 -12.04 -11.74 4.59
C GLY A 172 -12.96 -11.86 5.83
N LYS A 173 -13.27 -13.08 6.27
CA LYS A 173 -14.17 -13.36 7.40
C LYS A 173 -13.43 -14.07 8.52
N THR A 174 -12.70 -15.13 8.21
CA THR A 174 -11.93 -15.91 9.19
C THR A 174 -10.49 -15.44 9.17
N TRP A 175 -10.03 -14.88 10.29
CA TRP A 175 -8.71 -14.25 10.39
C TRP A 175 -7.75 -15.12 11.20
N THR A 176 -6.55 -15.31 10.67
CA THR A 176 -5.41 -15.90 11.38
C THR A 176 -4.45 -14.77 11.75
N GLU A 177 -4.20 -14.57 13.04
CA GLU A 177 -3.13 -13.68 13.50
C GLU A 177 -1.78 -14.31 13.13
N MET A 178 -0.95 -13.54 12.45
CA MET A 178 0.41 -13.94 12.08
C MET A 178 1.38 -13.65 13.22
N GLY A 179 1.23 -12.48 13.82
CA GLY A 179 2.02 -12.03 14.96
C GLY A 179 1.52 -10.70 15.51
N SER A 180 1.95 -10.40 16.73
CA SER A 180 1.64 -9.17 17.45
C SER A 180 2.82 -8.73 18.30
N ASP A 181 2.92 -7.41 18.51
CA ASP A 181 3.95 -6.81 19.36
C ASP A 181 3.35 -5.64 20.16
N THR A 182 3.94 -5.37 21.32
CA THR A 182 3.55 -4.23 22.17
C THR A 182 4.68 -3.22 22.21
N ALA A 183 4.39 -2.02 21.71
CA ALA A 183 5.35 -0.94 21.63
C ALA A 183 4.90 0.21 22.54
N ALA A 184 5.39 0.19 23.79
CA ALA A 184 5.12 1.26 24.74
C ALA A 184 5.72 2.59 24.26
N GLY A 185 4.99 3.69 24.46
CA GLY A 185 5.45 5.03 24.11
C GLY A 185 5.33 5.40 22.63
N ILE A 186 4.64 4.58 21.82
CA ILE A 186 4.26 4.98 20.47
C ILE A 186 3.30 6.16 20.54
N PRO A 187 3.52 7.25 19.77
CA PRO A 187 2.63 8.40 19.77
C PRO A 187 1.16 8.00 19.49
N ALA A 188 0.22 8.74 20.08
CA ALA A 188 -1.20 8.53 19.80
C ALA A 188 -1.51 8.69 18.31
N LYS A 189 -0.81 9.62 17.63
CA LYS A 189 -0.85 9.85 16.20
C LYS A 189 0.20 9.03 15.47
N VAL A 190 -0.26 8.13 14.60
CA VAL A 190 0.56 7.36 13.65
C VAL A 190 -0.09 7.42 12.27
N TYR A 191 0.43 6.66 11.31
CA TYR A 191 -0.09 6.62 9.95
C TYR A 191 -0.44 5.20 9.58
N ILE A 192 -1.59 5.02 8.93
CA ILE A 192 -2.09 3.71 8.47
C ILE A 192 -2.37 3.77 6.97
N GLY A 193 -2.02 2.73 6.24
CA GLY A 193 -2.13 2.77 4.79
C GLY A 193 -1.66 1.53 4.04
N TYR A 194 -1.62 1.64 2.72
CA TYR A 194 -1.14 0.63 1.79
C TYR A 194 0.35 0.79 1.51
N ALA A 195 1.08 -0.31 1.44
CA ALA A 195 2.50 -0.33 1.12
C ALA A 195 2.79 -1.29 -0.04
N VAL A 196 3.61 -0.86 -1.01
CA VAL A 196 3.99 -1.64 -2.19
C VAL A 196 5.47 -1.48 -2.49
N THR A 197 6.19 -2.58 -2.69
CA THR A 197 7.61 -2.57 -3.06
C THR A 197 7.90 -3.68 -4.08
N SER A 198 8.80 -3.42 -5.01
CA SER A 198 9.26 -4.41 -5.98
C SER A 198 10.40 -5.27 -5.45
N ASN A 199 11.03 -4.87 -4.33
CA ASN A 199 12.26 -5.45 -3.81
C ASN A 199 13.44 -5.43 -4.81
N VAL A 200 13.36 -4.61 -5.87
CA VAL A 200 14.42 -4.38 -6.84
C VAL A 200 14.39 -2.91 -7.24
N GLY A 201 15.33 -2.12 -6.73
CA GLY A 201 15.43 -0.69 -7.03
C GLY A 201 15.47 -0.41 -8.53
N GLY A 202 14.67 0.56 -8.97
CA GLY A 202 14.52 0.95 -10.37
C GLY A 202 13.48 0.15 -11.15
N LYS A 203 12.77 -0.79 -10.52
CA LYS A 203 11.69 -1.56 -11.14
C LYS A 203 10.37 -1.30 -10.43
N LEU A 204 9.36 -0.88 -11.17
CA LEU A 204 8.00 -0.74 -10.64
C LEU A 204 7.27 -2.08 -10.66
N VAL A 205 6.52 -2.33 -9.61
CA VAL A 205 5.42 -3.31 -9.58
C VAL A 205 4.10 -2.58 -9.36
N THR A 206 3.03 -3.09 -9.96
CA THR A 206 1.66 -2.61 -9.78
C THR A 206 0.90 -3.58 -8.90
N ALA A 207 0.43 -3.11 -7.75
CA ALA A 207 -0.51 -3.83 -6.90
C ALA A 207 -1.94 -3.32 -7.14
N VAL A 208 -2.87 -4.25 -7.27
CA VAL A 208 -4.31 -3.95 -7.24
C VAL A 208 -4.88 -4.44 -5.93
N PHE A 209 -5.62 -3.56 -5.24
CA PHE A 209 -6.47 -3.93 -4.12
C PHE A 209 -7.91 -3.76 -4.57
N ASP A 210 -8.67 -4.86 -4.69
CA ASP A 210 -10.05 -4.85 -5.21
C ASP A 210 -11.11 -4.67 -4.09
N LYS A 211 -10.68 -4.70 -2.83
CA LYS A 211 -11.43 -4.37 -1.62
C LYS A 211 -10.52 -3.72 -0.60
N GLY A 212 -10.70 -2.42 -0.33
CA GLY A 212 -9.88 -1.72 0.64
C GLY A 212 -10.46 -0.36 0.97
N PRO A 213 -10.67 -0.04 2.26
CA PRO A 213 -11.57 1.04 2.61
C PRO A 213 -10.99 2.40 2.23
N ALA A 214 -11.83 3.24 1.59
CA ALA A 214 -11.55 4.66 1.42
C ALA A 214 -11.49 5.44 2.75
N THR A 215 -11.94 4.83 3.85
CA THR A 215 -11.96 5.40 5.20
C THR A 215 -11.37 4.40 6.21
N ALA A 216 -10.30 4.75 6.93
CA ALA A 216 -9.94 4.00 8.14
C ALA A 216 -11.14 3.99 9.11
N SER A 217 -11.53 2.80 9.57
CA SER A 217 -12.56 2.62 10.58
C SER A 217 -11.93 2.52 11.97
N GLU A 218 -12.70 2.90 12.99
CA GLU A 218 -12.47 2.42 14.36
C GLU A 218 -12.36 0.88 14.33
N PRO A 219 -11.55 0.26 15.20
CA PRO A 219 -11.50 -1.20 15.24
C PRO A 219 -12.90 -1.73 15.52
N VAL A 220 -13.35 -2.68 14.71
CA VAL A 220 -14.51 -3.48 15.10
C VAL A 220 -14.10 -4.22 16.37
N PRO A 221 -14.80 -4.05 17.51
CA PRO A 221 -14.48 -4.80 18.71
C PRO A 221 -14.50 -6.29 18.38
N ALA A 222 -13.47 -7.02 18.80
CA ALA A 222 -13.53 -8.47 18.78
C ALA A 222 -14.74 -8.87 19.64
N ASP A 223 -15.70 -9.53 19.00
CA ASP A 223 -16.91 -10.12 19.55
C ASP A 223 -18.17 -9.22 19.65
N LYS A 224 -19.04 -9.35 18.65
CA LYS A 224 -20.35 -9.97 18.84
C LYS A 224 -20.68 -10.83 17.63
N ALA A 225 -20.21 -12.08 17.63
CA ALA A 225 -20.90 -13.10 16.87
C ALA A 225 -22.32 -13.22 17.45
N ILE A 226 -23.34 -12.94 16.63
CA ILE A 226 -24.73 -13.34 16.90
C ILE A 226 -24.92 -14.71 16.26
#